data_AF-A0AAW9IX63-F1
#
_entry.id   AF-A0AAW9IX63-F1
#
_cell.length_a   1.000
_cell.length_b   1.000
_cell.length_c   1.000
_cell.angle_alpha   90.00
_cell.angle_beta   90.00
_cell.angle_gamma   90.00
#
_symmetry.space_group_name_H-M   'P 1'
#
loop_
_entity.id
_entity.type
_entity.pdbx_description
1 polymer ?
#
loop_
_entity_poly.entity_id
_entity_poly.type
_entity_poly.pdbx_seq_one_letter_code
_entity_poly.pdbx_strand_id
1 'polypeptide(L)'
;HGYLIHQFHSPLTNKRNDEYGKDLTKFGVDVIKAAKSEMPENMPLIMRVSGKEYVEGGYEIETGIGISKEYQKAGADIFHISAGGEGPIASAGKPGTHAAYQVPLARAIKKALNTEVIAVGKLDEPEIANAVIGNEEADLVA
;
A
#
# COMPACT_ATOMS: atom_id res chain seq x y z
N HIS A 1 -1.41 -3.32 -6.85
CA HIS A 1 -1.35 -4.37 -7.90
C HIS A 1 -2.26 -4.17 -9.12
N GLY A 2 -2.85 -2.99 -9.31
CA GLY A 2 -3.50 -2.62 -10.58
C GLY A 2 -4.93 -3.10 -10.72
N TYR A 3 -5.45 -3.76 -9.68
CA TYR A 3 -6.87 -4.04 -9.52
C TYR A 3 -7.65 -2.79 -9.15
N LEU A 4 -8.98 -2.93 -9.07
CA LEU A 4 -9.94 -1.83 -9.07
C LEU A 4 -9.59 -0.66 -8.12
N ILE A 5 -9.38 -0.90 -6.83
CA ILE A 5 -9.06 0.19 -5.89
C ILE A 5 -7.73 0.87 -6.27
N HIS A 6 -6.73 0.09 -6.73
CA HIS A 6 -5.47 0.66 -7.24
C HIS A 6 -5.73 1.57 -8.44
N GLN A 7 -6.58 1.14 -9.36
CA GLN A 7 -6.88 1.91 -10.57
C GLN A 7 -7.52 3.26 -10.26
N PHE A 8 -8.31 3.35 -9.20
CA PHE A 8 -8.94 4.60 -8.77
C PHE A 8 -7.95 5.55 -8.09
N HIS A 9 -7.11 5.06 -7.18
CA HIS A 9 -6.19 5.95 -6.48
C HIS A 9 -4.90 6.30 -7.23
N SER A 10 -4.60 5.58 -8.32
CA SER A 10 -3.44 5.85 -9.15
C SER A 10 -3.72 7.02 -10.10
N PRO A 11 -2.94 8.13 -10.02
CA PRO A 11 -3.05 9.23 -10.97
C PRO A 11 -2.77 8.79 -12.40
N LEU A 12 -2.05 7.68 -12.61
CA LEU A 12 -1.73 7.16 -13.92
C LEU A 12 -2.96 6.58 -14.61
N THR A 13 -3.72 5.73 -13.92
CA THR A 13 -4.84 5.00 -14.51
C THR A 13 -6.16 5.76 -14.40
N ASN A 14 -6.34 6.58 -13.36
CA ASN A 14 -7.53 7.38 -13.18
C ASN A 14 -7.39 8.75 -13.85
N LYS A 15 -8.02 8.91 -15.02
CA LYS A 15 -8.10 10.17 -15.77
C LYS A 15 -9.51 10.76 -15.77
N ARG A 16 -10.33 10.40 -14.78
CA ARG A 16 -11.71 10.87 -14.67
C ARG A 16 -11.72 12.36 -14.31
N ASN A 17 -12.82 13.03 -14.64
CA ASN A 17 -13.07 14.44 -14.29
C ASN A 17 -14.23 14.62 -13.31
N ASP A 18 -14.83 13.52 -12.83
CA ASP A 18 -15.87 13.52 -11.82
C ASP A 18 -15.28 13.55 -10.40
N GLU A 19 -16.11 13.39 -9.38
CA GLU A 19 -15.66 13.41 -7.98
C GLU A 19 -14.58 12.36 -7.68
N TYR A 20 -14.64 11.19 -8.32
CA TYR A 20 -13.66 10.11 -8.15
C TYR A 20 -12.35 10.33 -8.91
N GLY A 21 -12.32 11.27 -9.86
CA GLY A 21 -11.09 11.72 -10.52
C GLY A 21 -10.45 12.94 -9.83
N LYS A 22 -11.27 13.78 -9.18
CA LYS A 22 -10.81 14.94 -8.40
C LYS A 22 -10.22 14.54 -7.06
N ASP A 23 -10.80 13.53 -6.42
CA ASP A 23 -10.25 12.86 -5.25
C ASP A 23 -10.02 11.38 -5.59
N LEU A 24 -8.76 11.06 -5.84
CA LEU A 24 -8.32 9.72 -6.23
C LEU A 24 -8.53 8.70 -5.09
N THR A 25 -8.57 9.15 -3.83
CA THR A 25 -8.77 8.25 -2.67
C THR A 25 -10.23 7.92 -2.43
N LYS A 26 -11.16 8.75 -2.93
CA LYS A 26 -12.59 8.69 -2.62
C LYS A 26 -13.19 7.29 -2.74
N PHE A 27 -12.94 6.60 -3.85
CA PHE A 27 -13.50 5.26 -4.06
C PHE A 27 -13.00 4.26 -2.99
N GLY A 28 -11.71 4.28 -2.67
CA GLY A 28 -11.16 3.42 -1.62
C GLY A 28 -11.70 3.77 -0.23
N VAL A 29 -11.87 5.07 0.06
CA VAL A 29 -12.49 5.54 1.31
C VAL A 29 -13.94 5.05 1.44
N ASP A 30 -14.73 5.16 0.37
CA ASP A 30 -16.12 4.71 0.37
C ASP A 30 -16.22 3.18 0.56
N VAL A 31 -15.31 2.41 -0.05
CA VAL A 31 -15.21 0.96 0.15
C VAL A 31 -14.83 0.61 1.60
N ILE A 32 -13.84 1.29 2.19
CA ILE A 32 -13.40 1.05 3.58
C ILE A 32 -14.56 1.31 4.55
N LYS A 33 -15.26 2.44 4.39
CA LYS A 33 -16.40 2.79 5.25
C LYS A 33 -17.54 1.79 5.14
N ALA A 34 -17.86 1.35 3.92
CA ALA A 34 -18.89 0.34 3.69
C ALA A 34 -18.50 -1.02 4.29
N ALA A 35 -17.22 -1.40 4.25
CA ALA A 35 -16.76 -2.61 4.92
C ALA A 35 -16.86 -2.48 6.44
N LYS A 36 -16.35 -1.39 7.02
CA LYS A 36 -16.37 -1.15 8.47
C LYS A 36 -17.79 -1.06 9.04
N SER A 37 -18.81 -0.64 8.28
CA SER A 37 -20.20 -0.61 8.75
C SER A 37 -20.80 -2.00 8.99
N GLU A 38 -20.27 -3.03 8.33
CA GLU A 38 -20.73 -4.41 8.43
C GLU A 38 -19.82 -5.28 9.31
N MET A 39 -18.64 -4.76 9.67
CA MET A 39 -17.66 -5.49 10.48
C MET A 39 -17.93 -5.30 11.98
N PRO A 40 -17.63 -6.32 12.82
CA PRO A 40 -17.57 -6.14 14.26
C PRO A 40 -16.56 -5.05 14.64
N GLU A 41 -16.88 -4.23 15.64
CA GLU A 41 -16.07 -3.08 16.06
C GLU A 41 -14.61 -3.46 16.39
N ASN A 42 -14.39 -4.63 16.99
CA ASN A 42 -13.06 -5.11 17.40
C ASN A 42 -12.33 -5.93 16.31
N MET A 43 -12.86 -6.01 15.09
CA MET A 43 -12.23 -6.73 13.99
C MET A 43 -11.35 -5.78 13.15
N PRO A 44 -10.03 -6.02 13.05
CA PRO A 44 -9.16 -5.16 12.26
C PRO A 44 -9.41 -5.34 10.76
N LEU A 45 -9.45 -4.23 10.02
CA LEU A 45 -9.48 -4.20 8.57
C LEU A 45 -8.06 -4.02 8.03
N ILE A 46 -7.60 -4.99 7.26
CA ILE A 46 -6.31 -4.93 6.56
C ILE A 46 -6.53 -4.30 5.18
N MET A 47 -5.82 -3.21 4.90
CA MET A 47 -5.80 -2.59 3.57
C MET A 47 -4.47 -2.87 2.88
N ARG A 48 -4.52 -3.56 1.73
CA ARG A 48 -3.33 -3.83 0.92
C ARG A 48 -3.12 -2.72 -0.09
N VAL A 49 -1.96 -2.09 -0.06
CA VAL A 49 -1.64 -0.90 -0.88
C VAL A 49 -0.28 -1.09 -1.58
N SER A 50 -0.19 -0.63 -2.82
CA SER A 50 1.10 -0.47 -3.49
C SER A 50 1.75 0.80 -2.94
N GLY A 51 2.91 0.68 -2.29
CA GLY A 51 3.66 1.84 -1.78
C GLY A 51 4.17 2.72 -2.91
N LYS A 52 4.45 2.14 -4.08
CA LYS A 52 4.80 2.87 -5.31
C LYS A 52 4.47 2.06 -6.56
N GLU A 53 4.54 2.73 -7.70
CA GLU A 53 4.44 2.18 -9.05
C GLU A 53 5.81 2.17 -9.74
N TYR A 54 6.00 1.30 -10.72
CA TYR A 54 7.25 1.08 -11.47
C TYR A 54 7.13 1.37 -12.97
N VAL A 55 5.99 1.89 -13.40
CA VAL A 55 5.77 2.35 -14.77
C VAL A 55 6.14 3.82 -14.94
N GLU A 56 6.36 4.25 -16.18
CA GLU A 56 6.68 5.64 -16.47
C GLU A 56 5.50 6.55 -16.10
N GLY A 57 5.78 7.59 -15.29
CA GLY A 57 4.75 8.47 -14.75
C GLY A 57 3.91 7.85 -13.62
N GLY A 58 4.30 6.68 -13.10
CA GLY A 58 3.72 6.11 -11.90
C GLY A 58 4.06 6.91 -10.64
N TYR A 59 3.32 6.69 -9.56
CA TYR A 59 3.55 7.41 -8.32
C TYR A 59 4.67 6.80 -7.45
N GLU A 60 5.34 7.66 -6.68
CA GLU A 60 6.39 7.29 -5.72
C GLU A 60 5.84 7.18 -4.28
N ILE A 61 6.72 6.80 -3.35
CA ILE A 61 6.38 6.47 -1.97
C ILE A 61 5.63 7.57 -1.22
N GLU A 62 5.90 8.85 -1.52
CA GLU A 62 5.22 9.99 -0.90
C GLU A 62 3.72 9.97 -1.20
N THR A 63 3.34 9.64 -2.43
CA THR A 63 1.94 9.49 -2.83
C THR A 63 1.32 8.27 -2.16
N GLY A 64 2.03 7.15 -2.11
CA GLY A 64 1.59 5.94 -1.40
C GLY A 64 1.31 6.20 0.09
N ILE A 65 2.14 7.01 0.75
CA ILE A 65 1.93 7.47 2.12
C ILE A 65 0.66 8.34 2.21
N GLY A 66 0.49 9.29 1.28
CA GLY A 66 -0.71 10.15 1.24
C GLY A 66 -2.01 9.36 1.12
N ILE A 67 -2.04 8.41 0.18
CA ILE A 67 -3.17 7.47 -0.02
C ILE A 67 -3.44 6.68 1.28
N SER A 68 -2.38 6.11 1.88
CA SER A 68 -2.52 5.30 3.09
C SER A 68 -3.05 6.12 4.27
N LYS A 69 -2.65 7.39 4.41
CA LYS A 69 -3.20 8.29 5.44
C LYS A 69 -4.70 8.52 5.29
N GLU A 70 -5.20 8.72 4.07
CA GLU A 70 -6.64 8.87 3.84
C GLU A 70 -7.41 7.58 4.15
N TYR A 71 -6.83 6.43 3.84
CA TYR A 71 -7.41 5.12 4.19
C TYR A 71 -7.40 4.85 5.69
N GLN A 72 -6.35 5.29 6.40
CA GLN A 72 -6.29 5.18 7.86
C GLN A 72 -7.40 6.02 8.49
N LYS A 73 -7.57 7.27 8.05
CA LYS A 73 -8.68 8.14 8.49
C LYS A 73 -10.06 7.55 8.20
N ALA A 74 -10.19 6.74 7.14
CA ALA A 74 -11.43 6.07 6.79
C ALA A 74 -11.74 4.84 7.66
N GLY A 75 -10.76 4.33 8.42
CA GLY A 75 -10.93 3.21 9.34
C GLY A 75 -10.18 1.92 8.94
N ALA A 76 -9.22 1.98 8.02
CA ALA A 76 -8.28 0.89 7.82
C ALA A 76 -7.29 0.83 8.99
N ASP A 77 -7.12 -0.35 9.58
CA ASP A 77 -6.38 -0.54 10.82
C ASP A 77 -4.93 -0.98 10.57
N ILE A 78 -4.71 -1.87 9.59
CA ILE A 78 -3.39 -2.44 9.28
C ILE A 78 -3.10 -2.29 7.80
N PHE A 79 -1.87 -1.90 7.45
CA PHE A 79 -1.47 -1.72 6.05
C PHE A 79 -0.53 -2.82 5.57
N HIS A 80 -0.98 -3.57 4.58
CA HIS A 80 -0.16 -4.59 3.92
C HIS A 80 0.52 -3.96 2.70
N ILE A 81 1.83 -3.76 2.78
CA ILE A 81 2.56 -2.95 1.81
C ILE A 81 3.22 -3.82 0.75
N SER A 82 2.87 -3.56 -0.50
CA SER A 82 3.58 -4.08 -1.66
C SER A 82 3.91 -2.93 -2.62
N ALA A 83 4.03 -3.18 -3.92
CA ALA A 83 4.31 -2.20 -4.96
C ALA A 83 3.93 -2.78 -6.33
N GLY A 84 3.75 -1.89 -7.31
CA GLY A 84 3.56 -2.29 -8.71
C GLY A 84 2.17 -2.87 -9.05
N GLY A 85 2.08 -3.36 -10.29
CA GLY A 85 0.93 -4.03 -10.91
C GLY A 85 0.05 -3.15 -11.81
N GLU A 86 0.39 -1.88 -11.96
CA GLU A 86 -0.32 -0.87 -12.77
C GLU A 86 -0.07 -0.96 -14.28
N GLY A 87 0.95 -1.70 -14.73
CA GLY A 87 1.24 -1.86 -16.15
C GLY A 87 2.64 -2.40 -16.46
N PRO A 88 3.09 -2.33 -17.72
CA PRO A 88 4.42 -2.75 -18.14
C PRO A 88 5.51 -1.92 -17.47
N ILE A 89 6.43 -2.60 -16.77
CA ILE A 89 7.50 -1.97 -16.00
C ILE A 89 8.40 -1.11 -16.90
N ALA A 90 8.70 0.12 -16.46
CA ALA A 90 9.56 1.03 -17.19
C ALA A 90 11.01 0.54 -17.26
N SER A 91 11.74 0.99 -18.29
CA SER A 91 13.18 0.69 -18.45
C SER A 91 14.05 1.30 -17.35
N ALA A 92 13.59 2.40 -16.73
CA ALA A 92 14.34 3.19 -15.75
C ALA A 92 14.23 2.67 -14.30
N GLY A 93 13.38 1.68 -14.01
CA GLY A 93 13.19 1.22 -12.64
C GLY A 93 12.38 -0.07 -12.56
N LYS A 94 13.08 -1.21 -12.47
CA LYS A 94 12.44 -2.49 -12.17
C LYS A 94 12.33 -2.67 -10.66
N PRO A 95 11.28 -3.35 -10.16
CA PRO A 95 11.27 -3.84 -8.80
C PRO A 95 12.54 -4.64 -8.52
N GLY A 96 13.07 -4.51 -7.31
CA GLY A 96 14.13 -5.39 -6.84
C GLY A 96 13.66 -6.85 -6.90
N THR A 97 14.60 -7.76 -7.12
CA THR A 97 14.35 -9.21 -7.09
C THR A 97 15.14 -9.91 -5.98
N HIS A 98 15.77 -9.15 -5.09
CA HIS A 98 16.49 -9.65 -3.92
C HIS A 98 15.55 -9.83 -2.73
N ALA A 99 16.03 -10.49 -1.67
CA ALA A 99 15.29 -10.64 -0.42
C ALA A 99 14.94 -9.28 0.21
N ALA A 100 13.78 -9.20 0.86
CA ALA A 100 13.29 -8.01 1.56
C ALA A 100 13.16 -6.71 0.73
N TYR A 101 13.08 -6.79 -0.61
CA TYR A 101 13.19 -5.60 -1.47
C TYR A 101 12.06 -4.56 -1.31
N GLN A 102 10.91 -4.93 -0.75
CA GLN A 102 9.80 -4.00 -0.47
C GLN A 102 9.73 -3.56 1.00
N VAL A 103 10.55 -4.13 1.89
CA VAL A 103 10.60 -3.74 3.31
C VAL A 103 10.85 -2.24 3.50
N PRO A 104 11.72 -1.56 2.72
CA PRO A 104 11.87 -0.12 2.85
C PRO A 104 10.58 0.68 2.63
N LEU A 105 9.66 0.18 1.80
CA LEU A 105 8.35 0.82 1.56
C LEU A 105 7.43 0.63 2.78
N ALA A 106 7.39 -0.59 3.34
CA ALA A 106 6.63 -0.89 4.56
C ALA A 106 7.10 -0.01 5.73
N ARG A 107 8.42 0.07 5.93
CA ARG A 107 9.04 0.92 6.95
C ARG A 107 8.72 2.39 6.79
N ALA A 108 8.72 2.90 5.55
CA ALA A 108 8.39 4.30 5.27
C ALA A 108 6.93 4.62 5.64
N ILE A 109 5.99 3.74 5.28
CA ILE A 109 4.57 3.92 5.61
C ILE A 109 4.33 3.77 7.12
N LYS A 110 4.92 2.76 7.77
CA LYS A 110 4.87 2.59 9.24
C LYS A 110 5.28 3.87 9.96
N LYS A 111 6.45 4.43 9.60
CA LYS A 111 6.97 5.66 10.20
C LYS A 111 6.04 6.86 9.96
N ALA A 112 5.40 6.95 8.80
CA ALA A 112 4.57 8.10 8.43
C ALA A 112 3.15 8.06 9.01
N LEU A 113 2.62 6.87 9.30
CA LEU A 113 1.25 6.65 9.80
C LEU A 113 1.20 6.30 11.28
N ASN A 114 2.33 5.90 11.89
CA ASN A 114 2.39 5.39 13.26
C ASN A 114 1.36 4.28 13.52
N THR A 115 1.35 3.29 12.63
CA THR A 115 0.36 2.19 12.57
C THR A 115 1.05 0.89 12.22
N GLU A 116 0.40 -0.23 12.52
CA GLU A 116 0.92 -1.55 12.19
C GLU A 116 0.96 -1.79 10.68
N VAL A 117 2.06 -2.39 10.21
CA VAL A 117 2.23 -2.75 8.80
C VAL A 117 2.63 -4.21 8.62
N ILE A 118 2.20 -4.77 7.49
CA ILE A 118 2.64 -6.08 6.99
C ILE A 118 3.63 -5.84 5.85
N ALA A 119 4.87 -6.31 6.01
CA ALA A 119 5.88 -6.27 4.95
C ALA A 119 5.85 -7.53 4.09
N VAL A 120 6.14 -7.36 2.80
CA VAL A 120 6.36 -8.46 1.85
C VAL A 120 7.63 -8.24 1.05
N GLY A 121 7.95 -9.19 0.18
CA GLY A 121 8.92 -9.01 -0.89
C GLY A 121 10.10 -9.92 -0.73
N LYS A 122 9.87 -11.22 -0.98
CA LYS A 122 10.87 -12.30 -0.85
C LYS A 122 11.43 -12.39 0.56
N LEU A 123 10.55 -12.71 1.51
CA LEU A 123 10.88 -12.95 2.92
C LEU A 123 10.85 -14.46 3.22
N ASP A 124 11.37 -15.27 2.29
CA ASP A 124 11.32 -16.73 2.35
C ASP A 124 12.24 -17.31 3.43
N GLU A 125 13.34 -16.61 3.75
CA GLU A 125 14.31 -17.00 4.78
C GLU A 125 13.83 -16.55 6.17
N PRO A 126 13.64 -17.48 7.14
CA PRO A 126 13.15 -17.16 8.48
C PRO A 126 13.99 -16.11 9.21
N GLU A 127 15.32 -16.10 9.02
CA GLU A 127 16.24 -15.16 9.64
C GLU A 127 15.99 -13.74 9.14
N ILE A 128 15.69 -13.58 7.84
CA ILE A 128 15.37 -12.28 7.25
C ILE A 128 14.00 -11.81 7.74
N ALA A 129 13.00 -12.68 7.70
CA ALA A 129 11.66 -12.38 8.20
C ALA A 129 11.68 -11.96 9.68
N ASN A 130 12.41 -12.69 10.52
CA ASN A 130 12.59 -12.36 11.93
C ASN A 130 13.36 -11.05 12.13
N ALA A 131 14.38 -10.76 11.32
CA ALA A 131 15.11 -9.50 11.38
C ALA A 131 14.23 -8.29 11.03
N VAL A 132 13.31 -8.41 10.07
CA VAL A 132 12.36 -7.33 9.72
C VAL A 132 11.50 -6.93 10.93
N ILE A 133 10.99 -7.91 11.68
CA ILE A 133 10.22 -7.66 12.91
C ILE A 133 11.14 -7.15 14.03
N GLY A 134 12.27 -7.82 14.25
CA GLY A 134 13.22 -7.49 15.32
C GLY A 134 13.86 -6.10 15.19
N ASN A 135 13.96 -5.58 13.96
CA ASN A 135 14.43 -4.22 13.67
C ASN A 135 13.29 -3.20 13.62
N GLU A 136 12.06 -3.60 13.98
CA GLU A 136 10.85 -2.77 13.97
C GLU A 136 10.47 -2.18 12.59
N GLU A 137 10.96 -2.79 11.50
CA GLU A 137 10.69 -2.32 10.13
C GLU A 137 9.25 -2.65 9.68
N ALA A 138 8.66 -3.68 10.28
CA ALA A 138 7.24 -4.04 10.16
C ALA A 138 6.75 -4.75 11.43
N ASP A 139 5.44 -4.94 11.54
CA ASP A 139 4.79 -5.59 12.68
C ASP A 139 4.39 -7.03 12.35
N LEU A 140 4.11 -7.27 11.07
CA LEU A 140 3.89 -8.60 10.49
C LEU A 140 4.68 -8.76 9.19
N VAL A 141 4.89 -10.01 8.79
CA VAL A 141 5.53 -10.40 7.52
C VAL A 141 4.63 -11.37 6.77
N ALA A 142 4.65 -11.32 5.43
CA ALA A 142 3.88 -12.18 4.54
C ALA A 142 4.65 -12.60 3.29
#